data_AF-A0A2M7EL52-F1
#
_entry.id   AF-A0A2M7EL52-F1
#
_cell.length_a   1.000
_cell.length_b   1.000
_cell.length_c   1.000
_cell.angle_alpha   90.00
_cell.angle_beta   90.00
_cell.angle_gamma   90.00
#
_symmetry.space_group_name_H-M   'P 1'
#
loop_
_entity.id
_entity.type
_entity.pdbx_description
1 polymer ?
#
loop_
_entity_poly.entity_id
_entity_poly.type
_entity_poly.pdbx_seq_one_letter_code
_entity_poly.pdbx_strand_id
1 'polypeptide(L)'
;MSNRYNLFYFEAEFKKYLIAGKAEPSTIKNYLSDLHYFFSWLQNDQRITDLGYSELPEVFSHSLVRSYHSYLESSTNSGNTTLRRLATLRKFFLLCIEQRWLSSNPANEFDKRTKQDEREEVVSEYRSFLLDKKCSERDLDRHISVIRNLIISSNIL
;
A
#
# COMPACT_ATOMS: atom_id res chain seq x y z
N MET A 1 -25.12 -9.59 17.61
CA MET A 1 -25.20 -9.33 16.16
C MET A 1 -23.87 -8.75 15.74
N SER A 2 -23.07 -9.49 14.98
CA SER A 2 -21.81 -8.95 14.45
C SER A 2 -22.14 -8.06 13.27
N ASN A 3 -21.84 -6.76 13.36
CA ASN A 3 -21.96 -5.86 12.21
C ASN A 3 -21.03 -6.35 11.11
N ARG A 4 -21.58 -6.55 9.91
CA ARG A 4 -20.82 -6.88 8.70
C ARG A 4 -20.63 -5.62 7.89
N TYR A 5 -19.42 -5.42 7.38
CA TYR A 5 -19.04 -4.22 6.66
C TYR A 5 -18.60 -4.62 5.25
N ASN A 6 -19.14 -3.93 4.25
CA ASN A 6 -18.63 -4.10 2.89
C ASN A 6 -17.17 -3.61 2.79
N LEU A 7 -16.47 -4.01 1.72
CA LEU A 7 -15.07 -3.61 1.54
C LEU A 7 -14.88 -2.09 1.44
N PHE A 8 -15.88 -1.35 0.95
CA PHE A 8 -15.83 0.12 0.86
C PHE A 8 -15.74 0.80 2.23
N TYR A 9 -16.28 0.19 3.28
CA TYR A 9 -16.11 0.70 4.64
C TYR A 9 -14.63 0.72 5.04
N PHE A 10 -13.90 -0.37 4.80
CA PHE A 10 -12.47 -0.44 5.11
C PHE A 10 -11.65 0.52 4.23
N GLU A 11 -12.05 0.74 2.98
CA GLU A 11 -11.45 1.75 2.11
C GLU A 11 -11.62 3.17 2.68
N ALA A 12 -12.81 3.48 3.21
CA ALA A 12 -13.08 4.77 3.83
C ALA A 12 -12.28 4.98 5.12
N GLU A 13 -12.15 3.95 5.97
CA GLU A 13 -11.29 4.01 7.16
C GLU A 13 -9.81 4.16 6.78
N PHE A 14 -9.36 3.49 5.73
CA PHE A 14 -8.00 3.66 5.20
C PHE A 14 -7.73 5.07 4.69
N LYS A 15 -8.69 5.68 3.99
CA LYS A 15 -8.58 7.08 3.58
C LYS A 15 -8.42 8.02 4.78
N LYS A 16 -9.22 7.84 5.84
CA LYS A 16 -9.13 8.64 7.06
C LYS A 16 -7.75 8.48 7.72
N TYR A 17 -7.25 7.25 7.79
CA TYR A 17 -5.92 6.96 8.32
C TYR A 17 -4.81 7.68 7.58
N LEU A 18 -4.83 7.64 6.24
CA LEU A 18 -3.83 8.33 5.42
C LEU A 18 -3.88 9.86 5.58
N ILE A 19 -5.09 10.43 5.69
CA ILE A 19 -5.28 11.88 5.95
C ILE A 19 -4.71 12.25 7.32
N ALA A 20 -5.01 11.46 8.36
CA ALA A 20 -4.48 11.68 9.71
C ALA A 20 -2.94 11.57 9.73
N GLY A 21 -2.38 10.65 8.93
CA GLY A 21 -0.94 10.51 8.69
C GLY A 21 -0.33 11.58 7.78
N LYS A 22 -1.10 12.61 7.38
CA LYS A 22 -0.66 13.72 6.51
C LYS A 22 -0.07 13.28 5.16
N ALA A 23 -0.56 12.17 4.60
CA ALA A 23 -0.19 11.77 3.25
C ALA A 23 -0.69 12.81 2.23
N GLU A 24 0.12 13.07 1.20
CA GLU A 24 -0.25 13.99 0.12
C GLU A 24 -1.47 13.47 -0.67
N PRO A 25 -2.33 14.35 -1.22
CA PRO A 25 -3.54 13.93 -1.93
C PRO A 25 -3.30 12.96 -3.09
N SER A 26 -2.21 13.15 -3.85
CA SER A 26 -1.77 12.24 -4.92
C SER A 26 -1.40 10.86 -4.39
N THR A 27 -0.69 10.83 -3.26
CA THR A 27 -0.28 9.61 -2.57
C THR A 27 -1.50 8.86 -2.02
N ILE A 28 -2.45 9.58 -1.42
CA ILE A 28 -3.74 9.00 -1.00
C ILE A 28 -4.47 8.37 -2.19
N LYS A 29 -4.57 9.06 -3.33
CA LYS A 29 -5.21 8.52 -4.54
C LYS A 29 -4.53 7.23 -5.01
N ASN A 30 -3.21 7.19 -4.99
CA ASN A 30 -2.45 6.00 -5.40
C ASN A 30 -2.69 4.81 -4.46
N TYR A 31 -2.61 5.04 -3.14
CA TYR A 31 -2.92 4.02 -2.13
C TYR A 31 -4.35 3.50 -2.24
N LEU A 32 -5.33 4.39 -2.44
CA LEU A 32 -6.74 3.96 -2.60
C LEU A 32 -6.96 3.17 -3.89
N SER A 33 -6.32 3.57 -5.00
CA SER A 33 -6.39 2.83 -6.26
C SER A 33 -5.86 1.39 -6.12
N ASP A 34 -4.75 1.22 -5.41
CA ASP A 34 -4.18 -0.10 -5.17
C ASP A 34 -5.00 -0.94 -4.20
N LEU A 35 -5.51 -0.33 -3.12
CA LEU A 35 -6.38 -1.02 -2.18
C LEU A 35 -7.69 -1.46 -2.86
N HIS A 36 -8.26 -0.60 -3.71
CA HIS A 36 -9.43 -0.92 -4.50
C HIS A 36 -9.18 -2.11 -5.44
N TYR A 37 -7.99 -2.17 -6.04
CA TYR A 37 -7.61 -3.31 -6.88
C TYR A 37 -7.51 -4.61 -6.07
N PHE A 38 -6.97 -4.56 -4.86
CA PHE A 38 -6.97 -5.71 -3.94
C PHE A 38 -8.40 -6.14 -3.54
N PHE A 39 -9.27 -5.19 -3.19
CA PHE A 39 -10.66 -5.50 -2.84
C PHE A 39 -11.47 -6.04 -4.01
N SER A 40 -11.21 -5.57 -5.23
CA SER A 40 -11.79 -6.13 -6.45
C SER A 40 -11.38 -7.60 -6.63
N TRP A 41 -10.11 -7.92 -6.39
CA TRP A 41 -9.63 -9.30 -6.40
C TRP A 41 -10.28 -10.16 -5.31
N LEU A 42 -10.44 -9.65 -4.08
CA LEU A 42 -11.17 -10.35 -3.02
C LEU A 42 -12.61 -10.70 -3.43
N GLN A 43 -13.30 -9.77 -4.07
CA GLN A 43 -14.68 -9.97 -4.51
C GLN A 43 -14.79 -11.00 -5.63
N ASN A 44 -13.90 -10.90 -6.63
CA ASN A 44 -14.00 -11.70 -7.84
C ASN A 44 -13.43 -13.11 -7.65
N ASP A 45 -12.24 -13.21 -7.08
CA ASP A 45 -11.48 -14.45 -7.00
C ASP A 45 -11.73 -15.20 -5.69
N GLN A 46 -11.89 -14.46 -4.57
CA GLN A 46 -12.10 -15.07 -3.24
C GLN A 46 -13.57 -15.08 -2.82
N ARG A 47 -14.48 -14.46 -3.61
CA ARG A 47 -15.92 -14.34 -3.31
C ARG A 47 -16.22 -13.65 -1.97
N ILE A 48 -15.34 -12.76 -1.50
CA ILE A 48 -15.49 -12.01 -0.26
C ILE A 48 -16.05 -10.62 -0.58
N THR A 49 -17.29 -10.34 -0.15
CA THR A 49 -17.97 -9.06 -0.40
C THR A 49 -18.06 -8.16 0.82
N ASP A 50 -18.01 -8.75 2.01
CA ASP A 50 -18.19 -8.10 3.30
C ASP A 50 -17.58 -8.95 4.41
N LEU A 51 -17.16 -8.28 5.49
CA LEU A 51 -16.47 -8.89 6.62
C LEU A 51 -16.94 -8.27 7.93
N GLY A 52 -17.11 -9.08 8.96
CA GLY A 52 -17.13 -8.66 10.35
C GLY A 52 -15.72 -8.61 10.92
N TYR A 53 -15.50 -7.77 11.94
CA TYR A 53 -14.17 -7.62 12.56
C TYR A 53 -13.57 -8.93 13.08
N SER A 54 -14.40 -9.87 13.55
CA SER A 54 -13.95 -11.17 14.05
C SER A 54 -13.40 -12.10 12.97
N GLU A 55 -13.79 -11.88 11.71
CA GLU A 55 -13.35 -12.68 10.55
C GLU A 55 -12.02 -12.14 9.97
N LEU A 56 -11.65 -10.90 10.30
CA LEU A 56 -10.47 -10.23 9.72
C LEU A 56 -9.16 -10.98 9.96
N PRO A 57 -8.85 -11.53 11.16
CA PRO A 57 -7.61 -12.27 11.35
C PRO A 57 -7.49 -13.54 10.51
N GLU A 58 -8.62 -14.20 10.22
CA GLU A 58 -8.65 -15.41 9.41
C GLU A 58 -8.52 -15.07 7.92
N VAL A 59 -9.27 -14.05 7.47
CA VAL A 59 -9.27 -13.61 6.08
C VAL A 59 -7.96 -12.91 5.73
N PHE A 60 -7.56 -11.88 6.47
CA PHE A 60 -6.30 -11.15 6.26
C PHE A 60 -5.12 -11.91 6.87
N SER A 61 -4.86 -13.09 6.31
CA SER A 61 -3.81 -14.02 6.71
C SER A 61 -2.64 -14.01 5.72
N HIS A 62 -1.49 -14.56 6.13
CA HIS A 62 -0.33 -14.75 5.26
C HIS A 62 -0.69 -15.55 4.00
N SER A 63 -1.54 -16.58 4.11
CA SER A 63 -2.02 -17.34 2.97
C SER A 63 -2.76 -16.49 1.95
N LEU A 64 -3.61 -15.56 2.40
CA LEU A 64 -4.31 -14.64 1.49
C LEU A 64 -3.33 -13.73 0.78
N VAL A 65 -2.34 -13.17 1.49
CA VAL A 65 -1.34 -12.30 0.88
C VAL A 65 -0.51 -13.06 -0.15
N ARG A 66 -0.12 -14.31 0.11
CA ARG A 66 0.57 -15.17 -0.87
C ARG A 66 -0.27 -15.40 -2.13
N SER A 67 -1.55 -15.74 -1.96
CA SER A 67 -2.47 -15.90 -3.09
C SER A 67 -2.59 -14.61 -3.91
N TYR A 68 -2.67 -13.46 -3.24
CA TYR A 68 -2.70 -12.17 -3.92
C TYR A 68 -1.39 -11.85 -4.64
N HIS A 69 -0.25 -12.17 -4.04
CA HIS A 69 1.06 -12.01 -4.66
C HIS A 69 1.16 -12.81 -5.96
N SER A 70 0.83 -14.10 -5.91
CA SER A 70 0.82 -14.97 -7.10
C SER A 70 -0.15 -14.45 -8.17
N TYR A 71 -1.30 -13.92 -7.76
CA TYR A 71 -2.22 -13.26 -8.68
C TYR A 71 -1.58 -12.03 -9.35
N LEU A 72 -0.89 -11.16 -8.60
CA LEU A 72 -0.20 -9.99 -9.15
C LEU A 72 0.92 -10.35 -10.13
N GLU A 73 1.68 -11.41 -9.84
CA GLU A 73 2.72 -11.90 -10.75
C GLU A 73 2.14 -12.42 -12.06
N SER A 74 0.95 -13.04 -12.03
CA SER A 74 0.29 -13.55 -13.23
C SER A 74 -0.48 -12.48 -14.03
N SER A 75 -0.92 -11.41 -13.37
CA SER A 75 -1.86 -10.42 -13.94
C SER A 75 -1.22 -9.07 -14.30
N THR A 76 0.00 -8.80 -13.85
CA THR A 76 0.67 -7.51 -14.10
C THR A 76 1.93 -7.67 -14.95
N ASN A 77 2.13 -6.73 -15.88
CA ASN A 77 3.30 -6.72 -16.77
C ASN A 77 4.53 -6.04 -16.15
N SER A 78 4.45 -5.50 -14.92
CA SER A 78 5.58 -4.80 -14.29
C SER A 78 5.73 -5.08 -12.79
N GLY A 79 6.92 -5.55 -12.39
CA GLY A 79 7.26 -5.82 -10.99
C GLY A 79 7.12 -4.60 -10.08
N ASN A 80 7.33 -3.39 -10.62
CA ASN A 80 7.12 -2.14 -9.87
C ASN A 80 5.66 -1.96 -9.43
N THR A 81 4.69 -2.40 -10.25
CA THR A 81 3.28 -2.34 -9.88
C THR A 81 2.96 -3.33 -8.76
N THR A 82 3.51 -4.54 -8.84
CA THR A 82 3.37 -5.56 -7.80
C THR A 82 3.92 -5.06 -6.45
N LEU A 83 5.14 -4.52 -6.45
CA LEU A 83 5.77 -4.00 -5.23
C LEU A 83 4.95 -2.87 -4.58
N ARG A 84 4.47 -1.92 -5.39
CA ARG A 84 3.64 -0.79 -4.93
C ARG A 84 2.30 -1.26 -4.33
N ARG A 85 1.66 -2.26 -4.94
CA ARG A 85 0.42 -2.86 -4.40
C ARG A 85 0.68 -3.58 -3.09
N LEU A 86 1.76 -4.35 -2.97
CA LEU A 86 2.14 -4.98 -1.70
C LEU A 86 2.48 -3.95 -0.61
N ALA A 87 3.11 -2.83 -0.98
CA ALA A 87 3.35 -1.72 -0.06
C ALA A 87 2.05 -1.11 0.46
N THR A 88 1.06 -0.92 -0.42
CA THR A 88 -0.29 -0.54 -0.03
C THR A 88 -0.91 -1.53 0.96
N LEU A 89 -0.81 -2.85 0.72
CA LEU A 89 -1.31 -3.85 1.67
C LEU A 89 -0.62 -3.76 3.02
N ARG A 90 0.71 -3.58 3.05
CA ARG A 90 1.44 -3.38 4.31
C ARG A 90 0.92 -2.17 5.08
N LYS A 91 0.73 -1.03 4.40
CA LYS A 91 0.21 0.20 5.02
C LYS A 91 -1.23 0.05 5.49
N PHE A 92 -2.07 -0.66 4.74
CA PHE A 92 -3.45 -0.98 5.12
C PHE A 92 -3.50 -1.89 6.35
N PHE A 93 -2.70 -2.96 6.40
CA PHE A 93 -2.67 -3.83 7.57
C PHE A 93 -2.07 -3.16 8.81
N LEU A 94 -1.20 -2.14 8.65
CA LEU A 94 -0.79 -1.29 9.77
C LEU A 94 -1.99 -0.56 10.39
N LEU A 95 -2.88 0.02 9.58
CA LEU A 95 -4.15 0.55 10.08
C LEU A 95 -4.94 -0.53 10.83
N CYS A 96 -5.09 -1.73 10.25
CA CYS A 96 -5.83 -2.80 10.91
C CYS A 96 -5.25 -3.15 12.29
N ILE A 97 -3.93 -3.09 12.46
CA ILE A 97 -3.27 -3.31 13.75
C ILE A 97 -3.54 -2.17 14.73
N GLU A 98 -3.42 -0.91 14.27
CA GLU A 98 -3.71 0.25 15.11
C GLU A 98 -5.16 0.28 15.60
N GLN A 99 -6.10 -0.21 14.77
CA GLN A 99 -7.52 -0.40 15.13
C GLN A 99 -7.80 -1.69 15.93
N ARG A 100 -6.76 -2.49 16.22
CA ARG A 100 -6.85 -3.80 16.90
C ARG A 100 -7.70 -4.84 16.18
N TRP A 101 -7.83 -4.72 14.86
CA TRP A 101 -8.47 -5.73 14.00
C TRP A 101 -7.52 -6.89 13.68
N LEU A 102 -6.22 -6.62 13.66
CA LEU A 102 -5.16 -7.61 13.49
C LEU A 102 -4.12 -7.48 14.61
N SER A 103 -3.44 -8.58 14.92
CA SER A 103 -2.33 -8.61 15.89
C SER A 103 -0.95 -8.48 15.22
N SER A 104 -0.85 -8.75 13.92
CA SER A 104 0.38 -8.70 13.14
C SER A 104 0.10 -8.38 11.68
N ASN A 105 1.11 -7.90 10.96
CA ASN A 105 0.97 -7.55 9.54
C ASN A 105 1.31 -8.76 8.65
N PRO A 106 0.32 -9.40 8.00
CA PRO A 106 0.56 -10.59 7.18
C PRO A 106 1.34 -10.29 5.88
N ALA A 107 1.44 -9.02 5.47
CA ALA A 107 2.14 -8.63 4.25
C ALA A 107 3.65 -8.37 4.44
N ASN A 108 4.15 -8.47 5.67
CA ASN A 108 5.57 -8.24 5.97
C ASN A 108 6.48 -9.35 5.43
N GLU A 109 5.96 -10.54 5.11
CA GLU A 109 6.80 -11.61 4.54
C GLU A 109 7.35 -11.26 3.14
N PHE A 110 6.69 -10.33 2.43
CA PHE A 110 7.14 -9.79 1.15
C PHE A 110 8.00 -8.54 1.31
N ASP A 111 8.28 -8.15 2.55
CA ASP A 111 9.20 -7.06 2.88
C ASP A 111 10.63 -7.59 3.01
N LYS A 112 11.22 -8.02 1.88
CA LYS A 112 12.65 -8.39 1.81
C LYS A 112 13.56 -7.17 1.62
N ARG A 113 13.00 -5.98 1.79
CA ARG A 113 13.66 -4.73 1.44
C ARG A 113 14.80 -4.46 2.40
N THR A 114 15.98 -4.32 1.83
CA THR A 114 17.08 -3.68 2.52
C THR A 114 16.71 -2.21 2.74
N LYS A 115 17.35 -1.52 3.70
CA LYS A 115 17.18 -0.07 3.86
C LYS A 115 17.34 0.71 2.56
N GLN A 116 18.13 0.20 1.61
CA GLN A 116 18.29 0.82 0.30
C GLN A 116 17.01 0.76 -0.55
N ASP A 117 16.25 -0.33 -0.45
CA ASP A 117 15.03 -0.53 -1.24
C ASP A 117 13.88 0.36 -0.71
N GLU A 118 13.80 0.58 0.60
CA GLU A 118 12.84 1.53 1.19
C GLU A 118 13.13 2.97 0.75
N ARG A 119 14.40 3.35 0.70
CA ARG A 119 14.83 4.67 0.24
C ARG A 119 14.48 4.89 -1.23
N GLU A 120 14.69 3.86 -2.06
CA GLU A 120 14.40 3.97 -3.49
C GLU A 120 12.89 3.97 -3.78
N GLU A 121 12.07 3.32 -2.95
CA GLU A 121 10.60 3.44 -3.03
C GLU A 121 10.13 4.87 -2.76
N VAL A 122 10.61 5.52 -1.70
CA VAL A 122 10.29 6.93 -1.41
C VAL A 122 10.69 7.83 -2.57
N VAL A 123 11.87 7.58 -3.16
CA VAL A 123 12.34 8.29 -4.37
C VAL A 123 11.41 8.04 -5.55
N SER A 124 10.93 6.81 -5.74
CA SER A 124 10.04 6.42 -6.83
C SER A 124 8.65 7.05 -6.69
N GLU A 125 8.06 7.01 -5.50
CA GLU A 125 6.79 7.69 -5.19
C GLU A 125 6.91 9.20 -5.44
N TYR A 126 8.01 9.82 -5.02
CA TYR A 126 8.27 11.23 -5.27
C TYR A 126 8.46 11.53 -6.77
N ARG A 127 9.11 10.62 -7.52
CA ARG A 127 9.24 10.75 -8.98
C ARG A 127 7.88 10.72 -9.66
N SER A 128 7.02 9.77 -9.31
CA SER A 128 5.66 9.67 -9.84
C SER A 128 4.84 10.92 -9.51
N PHE A 129 4.99 11.48 -8.31
CA PHE A 129 4.38 12.75 -7.92
C PHE A 129 4.80 13.91 -8.83
N LEU A 130 6.10 14.07 -9.09
CA LEU A 130 6.62 15.17 -9.92
C LEU A 130 6.16 15.05 -11.39
N LEU A 131 6.06 13.82 -11.91
CA LEU A 131 5.53 13.57 -13.25
C LEU A 131 4.06 13.97 -13.37
N ASP A 132 3.24 13.65 -12.36
CA ASP A 132 1.82 14.09 -12.31
C ASP A 132 1.70 15.62 -12.29
N LYS A 133 2.66 16.31 -11.67
CA LYS A 133 2.74 17.78 -11.65
C LYS A 133 3.29 18.41 -12.94
N LYS A 134 3.50 17.62 -14.01
CA LYS A 134 4.10 18.09 -15.28
C LYS A 134 5.45 18.80 -15.09
N CYS A 135 6.23 18.34 -14.11
CA CYS A 135 7.58 18.86 -13.89
C CYS A 135 8.44 18.60 -15.13
N SER A 136 9.32 19.56 -15.48
CA SER A 136 10.26 19.37 -16.59
C SER A 136 11.27 18.27 -16.22
N GLU A 137 11.78 17.49 -17.18
CA GLU A 137 12.77 16.45 -16.87
C GLU A 137 14.00 16.99 -16.14
N ARG A 138 14.42 18.21 -16.49
CA ARG A 138 15.56 18.88 -15.86
C ARG A 138 15.31 19.17 -14.38
N ASP A 139 14.09 19.59 -14.04
CA ASP A 139 13.72 19.86 -12.65
C ASP A 139 13.47 18.56 -11.88
N LEU A 140 12.89 17.55 -12.54
CA LEU A 140 12.66 16.23 -11.96
C LEU A 140 13.95 15.60 -11.44
N ASP A 141 15.01 15.56 -12.25
CA ASP A 141 16.30 14.99 -11.85
C ASP A 141 16.97 15.78 -10.72
N ARG A 142 16.80 17.11 -10.70
CA ARG A 142 17.29 17.97 -9.62
C ARG A 142 16.58 17.65 -8.31
N HIS A 143 15.26 17.54 -8.33
CA HIS A 143 14.45 17.19 -7.15
C HIS A 143 14.76 15.78 -6.62
N ILE A 144 14.91 14.81 -7.53
CA ILE A 144 15.25 13.43 -7.18
C ILE A 144 16.64 13.33 -6.56
N SER A 145 17.61 14.10 -7.06
CA SER A 145 18.95 14.14 -6.49
C SER A 145 18.96 14.73 -5.07
N VAL A 146 18.17 15.78 -4.83
CA VAL A 146 18.05 16.40 -3.50
C VAL A 146 17.41 15.42 -2.51
N ILE A 147 16.32 14.75 -2.89
CA ILE A 147 15.64 13.85 -1.96
C ILE A 147 16.50 12.62 -1.63
N ARG A 148 17.24 12.07 -2.60
CA ARG A 148 18.23 11.00 -2.36
C ARG A 148 19.28 11.44 -1.34
N ASN A 149 19.85 12.63 -1.49
CA ASN A 149 20.83 13.15 -0.55
C ASN A 149 20.24 13.37 0.86
N LEU A 150 19.04 13.93 0.96
CA LEU A 150 18.37 14.14 2.25
C LEU A 150 18.13 12.82 2.98
N ILE A 151 17.62 11.81 2.27
CA ILE A 151 17.37 10.48 2.81
C ILE A 151 18.66 9.81 3.32
N ILE A 152 19.77 9.93 2.58
CA ILE A 152 21.08 9.42 3.00
C ILE A 152 21.59 10.17 4.25
N SER A 153 21.42 11.49 4.30
CA SER A 153 22.02 12.35 5.33
C SER A 153 21.31 12.31 6.69
N SER A 154 20.01 11.99 6.70
CA SER A 154 19.17 12.15 7.89
C SER A 154 18.96 10.87 8.69
N ASN A 155 19.46 9.71 8.23
CA ASN A 155 19.25 8.41 8.87
C ASN A 155 17.75 8.10 9.16
N ILE A 156 16.85 8.76 8.43
CA ILE A 156 15.41 8.50 8.49
C ILE A 156 15.21 7.18 7.74
N LEU A 157 14.80 6.14 8.48
CA LEU A 157 14.79 4.69 8.17
C LEU A 157 16.08 3.95 8.56
#